data_AF-A0A7H9AXE8-F1
#
_entry.id   AF-A0A7H9AXE8-F1
#
_cell.length_a   1.000
_cell.length_b   1.000
_cell.length_c   1.000
_cell.angle_alpha   90.00
_cell.angle_beta   90.00
_cell.angle_gamma   90.00
#
_symmetry.space_group_name_H-M   'P 1'
#
loop_
_entity.id
_entity.type
_entity.pdbx_description
1 polymer ?
#
loop_
_entity_poly.entity_id
_entity_poly.type
_entity_poly.pdbx_seq_one_letter_code
_entity_poly.pdbx_strand_id
1 'polypeptide(L)'
;MVLPIIIGVGVTAIALTVRSGLRAWELYRALPIFTIARMNNIYLKNTSHLENDMRFSSSQLNTRQKLELEKYTGGFNSRMTEAEALLILDIPPENIVHLDEEMLKKKHRNAIFNNHSDKGGSPYLAMKINEARNVLINSVMIKKR
;
A
#
# COMPACT_ATOMS: atom_id res chain seq x y z
N MET A 1 61.47 -8.98 24.29
CA MET A 1 60.33 -8.42 25.05
C MET A 1 59.33 -7.64 24.18
N VAL A 2 59.60 -7.35 22.91
CA VAL A 2 58.73 -6.49 22.06
C VAL A 2 57.66 -7.27 21.27
N LEU A 3 57.94 -8.54 20.96
CA LEU A 3 57.05 -9.42 20.17
C LEU A 3 55.59 -9.53 20.70
N PRO A 4 55.33 -9.74 22.01
CA PRO A 4 53.96 -9.85 22.52
C PRO A 4 53.17 -8.53 22.45
N ILE A 5 53.86 -7.38 22.53
CA ILE A 5 53.22 -6.06 22.45
C ILE A 5 52.76 -5.79 21.01
N ILE A 6 53.61 -6.09 20.02
CA ILE A 6 53.27 -5.93 18.60
C ILE A 6 52.06 -6.80 18.23
N ILE A 7 52.03 -8.05 18.71
CA ILE A 7 50.92 -8.96 18.48
C ILE A 7 49.63 -8.42 19.12
N GLY A 8 49.69 -7.94 20.37
CA GLY A 8 48.54 -7.36 21.06
C GLY A 8 47.96 -6.13 20.36
N VAL A 9 48.82 -5.22 19.88
CA VAL A 9 48.40 -4.03 19.11
C VAL A 9 47.79 -4.42 17.76
N GLY A 10 48.36 -5.42 17.08
CA GLY A 10 47.81 -5.91 15.81
C GLY A 10 46.41 -6.52 15.97
N VAL A 11 46.22 -7.38 16.97
CA VAL A 11 44.92 -8.03 17.23
C VAL A 11 43.86 -6.99 17.63
N THR A 12 44.21 -6.01 18.44
CA THR A 12 43.26 -4.95 18.86
C THR A 12 42.87 -4.04 17.71
N ALA A 13 43.81 -3.66 16.84
CA ALA A 13 43.50 -2.87 15.65
C ALA A 13 42.49 -3.60 14.75
N ILE A 14 42.74 -4.88 14.45
CA ILE A 14 41.85 -5.72 13.64
C ILE A 14 40.46 -5.81 14.27
N ALA A 15 40.39 -6.09 15.58
CA ALA A 15 39.12 -6.20 16.29
C ALA A 15 38.30 -4.91 16.25
N LEU A 16 38.95 -3.74 16.41
CA LEU A 16 38.29 -2.44 16.33
C LEU A 16 37.79 -2.13 14.93
N THR A 17 38.56 -2.45 13.89
CA THR A 17 38.15 -2.23 12.49
C THR A 17 36.92 -3.07 12.15
N VAL A 18 36.94 -4.36 12.48
CA VAL A 18 35.81 -5.27 12.23
C VAL A 18 34.56 -4.81 12.98
N ARG A 19 34.68 -4.51 14.28
CA ARG A 19 33.55 -4.04 15.10
C ARG A 19 32.95 -2.73 14.58
N SER A 20 33.80 -1.81 14.13
CA SER A 20 33.35 -0.52 13.60
C SER A 20 32.68 -0.68 12.24
N GLY A 21 33.22 -1.56 11.38
CA GLY A 21 32.64 -1.87 10.07
C GLY A 21 31.23 -2.47 10.16
N LEU A 22 31.04 -3.44 11.05
CA LEU A 22 29.72 -4.05 11.26
C LEU A 22 28.68 -3.04 11.75
N ARG A 23 29.04 -2.21 12.74
CA ARG A 23 28.16 -1.13 13.23
C ARG A 23 27.81 -0.12 12.15
N ALA A 24 28.79 0.28 11.34
CA ALA A 24 28.56 1.20 10.23
C ALA A 24 27.63 0.58 9.18
N TRP A 25 27.75 -0.72 8.91
CA TRP A 25 26.89 -1.44 7.96
C TRP A 25 25.45 -1.56 8.44
N GLU A 26 25.24 -1.88 9.72
CA GLU A 26 23.90 -1.92 10.32
C GLU A 26 23.19 -0.57 10.22
N LEU A 27 23.92 0.52 10.51
CA LEU A 27 23.41 1.88 10.32
C LEU A 27 23.10 2.14 8.85
N TYR A 28 24.02 1.83 7.94
CA TYR A 28 23.82 2.04 6.49
C TYR A 28 22.58 1.32 5.95
N ARG A 29 22.30 0.09 6.40
CA ARG A 29 21.11 -0.67 5.98
C ARG A 29 19.80 -0.04 6.50
N ALA A 30 19.86 0.67 7.62
CA ALA A 30 18.72 1.34 8.24
C ALA A 30 18.57 2.80 7.78
N LEU A 31 19.52 3.36 7.00
CA LEU A 31 19.47 4.74 6.59
C LEU A 31 18.38 4.98 5.52
N PRO A 32 17.48 5.95 5.74
CA PRO A 32 16.47 6.28 4.75
C PRO A 32 17.06 7.15 3.62
N ILE A 33 16.48 7.05 2.42
CA ILE A 33 16.90 7.74 1.19
C ILE A 33 17.11 9.26 1.41
N PHE A 34 16.28 9.92 2.21
CA PHE A 34 16.39 11.35 2.46
C PHE A 34 17.65 11.72 3.27
N THR A 35 18.06 10.86 4.21
CA THR A 35 19.26 11.09 5.02
C THR A 35 20.50 10.96 4.14
N ILE A 36 20.50 10.00 3.21
CA ILE A 36 21.55 9.85 2.20
C ILE A 36 21.64 11.10 1.31
N ALA A 37 20.50 11.64 0.86
CA ALA A 37 20.48 12.87 0.07
C ALA A 37 21.05 14.06 0.86
N ARG A 38 20.65 14.23 2.12
CA ARG A 38 21.15 15.29 3.01
C ARG A 38 22.66 15.18 3.26
N MET A 39 23.18 13.96 3.47
CA MET A 39 24.62 13.71 3.63
C MET A 39 25.42 14.02 2.37
N ASN A 40 24.81 13.88 1.19
CA ASN A 40 25.42 14.24 -0.11
C ASN A 40 25.13 15.68 -0.54
N ASN A 41 24.59 16.52 0.35
CA ASN A 41 24.22 17.90 0.07
C ASN A 41 23.23 18.06 -1.12
N ILE A 42 22.44 17.01 -1.37
CA ILE A 42 21.39 16.99 -2.39
C ILE A 42 20.13 17.57 -1.75
N TYR A 43 19.73 18.75 -2.21
CA TYR A 43 18.51 19.41 -1.78
C TYR A 43 17.30 18.80 -2.50
N LEU A 44 16.56 17.94 -1.81
CA LEU A 44 15.28 17.45 -2.30
C LEU A 44 14.26 18.59 -2.20
N LYS A 45 13.86 19.17 -3.34
CA LYS A 45 12.84 20.22 -3.39
C LYS A 45 11.49 19.60 -3.02
N ASN A 46 10.93 20.04 -1.89
CA ASN A 46 9.60 19.71 -1.36
C ASN A 46 9.45 18.31 -0.75
N THR A 47 9.99 18.11 0.46
CA THR A 47 9.87 16.85 1.23
C THR A 47 8.75 16.82 2.26
N SER A 48 8.04 17.92 2.51
CA SER A 48 6.97 17.99 3.53
C SER A 48 5.76 17.10 3.22
N HIS A 49 5.50 16.78 1.93
CA HIS A 49 4.53 15.76 1.53
C HIS A 49 5.09 14.32 1.59
N LEU A 50 6.41 14.14 1.52
CA LEU A 50 7.05 12.82 1.54
C LEU A 50 7.26 12.28 2.96
N GLU A 51 7.36 13.17 3.96
CA GLU A 51 7.56 12.78 5.37
C GLU A 51 6.27 12.42 6.10
N ASN A 52 5.11 12.94 5.68
CA ASN A 52 3.84 12.78 6.42
C ASN A 52 2.79 11.83 5.79
N ASP A 53 2.85 11.46 4.50
CA ASP A 53 1.64 10.97 3.83
C ASP A 53 1.51 9.46 3.52
N MET A 54 2.37 8.53 3.99
CA MET A 54 2.23 7.12 3.53
C MET A 54 2.33 5.99 4.54
N ARG A 55 2.52 6.26 5.84
CA ARG A 55 2.38 5.21 6.84
C ARG A 55 1.00 5.28 7.47
N PHE A 56 0.10 4.46 6.94
CA PHE A 56 -1.19 4.17 7.57
C PHE A 56 -1.00 3.89 9.06
N SER A 57 -1.39 4.84 9.90
CA SER A 57 -1.22 4.76 11.36
C SER A 57 -2.40 3.99 11.94
N SER A 58 -2.27 2.67 11.98
CA SER A 58 -3.30 1.78 12.54
C SER A 58 -3.63 2.09 14.01
N SER A 59 -2.73 2.77 14.72
CA SER A 59 -2.95 3.25 16.10
C SER A 59 -3.96 4.39 16.21
N GLN A 60 -4.29 5.10 15.12
CA GLN A 60 -5.26 6.20 15.14
C GLN A 60 -6.71 5.75 14.87
N LEU A 61 -6.93 4.47 14.60
CA LEU A 61 -8.26 3.95 14.25
C LEU A 61 -9.07 3.66 15.52
N ASN A 62 -10.32 4.09 15.52
CA ASN A 62 -11.28 3.62 16.52
C ASN A 62 -11.53 2.11 16.36
N THR A 63 -11.92 1.44 17.44
CA THR A 63 -12.18 -0.01 17.45
C THR A 63 -13.17 -0.44 16.37
N ARG A 64 -14.22 0.35 16.11
CA ARG A 64 -15.20 0.09 15.03
C ARG A 64 -14.57 0.18 13.64
N GLN A 65 -13.74 1.18 13.39
CA GLN A 65 -13.07 1.36 12.10
C GLN A 65 -12.09 0.22 11.85
N LYS A 66 -11.37 -0.19 12.90
CA LYS A 66 -10.47 -1.35 12.84
C LYS A 66 -11.23 -2.63 12.48
N LEU A 67 -12.38 -2.87 13.12
CA LEU A 67 -13.23 -4.04 12.81
C LEU A 67 -13.77 -4.00 11.36
N GLU A 68 -14.19 -2.84 10.86
CA GLU A 68 -14.63 -2.72 9.46
C GLU A 68 -13.50 -3.00 8.46
N LEU A 69 -12.27 -2.57 8.77
CA LEU A 69 -11.10 -2.86 7.93
C LEU A 69 -10.69 -4.34 8.00
N GLU A 70 -10.84 -4.98 9.16
CA GLU A 70 -10.57 -6.41 9.35
C GLU A 70 -11.67 -7.32 8.78
N LYS A 71 -12.81 -6.76 8.38
CA LYS A 71 -13.96 -7.51 7.85
C LYS A 71 -13.63 -8.32 6.59
N TYR A 72 -12.77 -7.80 5.73
CA TYR A 72 -12.35 -8.46 4.49
C TYR A 72 -10.84 -8.65 4.50
N THR A 73 -10.40 -9.82 4.96
CA THR A 73 -8.98 -10.17 4.99
C THR A 73 -8.52 -10.71 3.63
N GLY A 74 -7.40 -10.21 3.12
CA GLY A 74 -6.77 -10.72 1.89
C GLY A 74 -6.96 -9.80 0.68
N GLY A 75 -6.79 -10.37 -0.52
CA GLY A 75 -6.96 -9.66 -1.79
C GLY A 75 -8.28 -10.00 -2.48
N PHE A 76 -8.42 -9.57 -3.73
CA PHE A 76 -9.53 -9.96 -4.59
C PHE A 76 -9.55 -11.47 -4.83
N ASN A 77 -10.74 -12.02 -5.10
CA ASN A 77 -10.85 -13.42 -5.49
C ASN A 77 -10.16 -13.66 -6.84
N SER A 78 -9.75 -14.91 -7.06
CA SER A 78 -9.15 -15.34 -8.33
C SER A 78 -10.09 -15.14 -9.52
N ARG A 79 -11.39 -15.33 -9.31
CA ARG A 79 -12.47 -15.06 -10.26
C ARG A 79 -13.49 -14.14 -9.60
N MET A 80 -13.85 -13.04 -10.26
CA MET A 80 -14.85 -12.09 -9.76
C MET A 80 -16.21 -12.77 -9.58
N THR A 81 -16.77 -12.64 -8.37
CA THR A 81 -18.11 -13.13 -8.03
C THR A 81 -19.11 -11.98 -8.01
N GLU A 82 -20.42 -12.29 -8.09
CA GLU A 82 -21.47 -11.27 -8.00
C GLU A 82 -21.43 -10.55 -6.64
N ALA A 83 -21.20 -11.29 -5.54
CA ALA A 83 -21.09 -10.73 -4.21
C ALA A 83 -19.91 -9.76 -4.08
N GLU A 84 -18.75 -10.12 -4.62
CA GLU A 84 -17.58 -9.23 -4.67
C GLU A 84 -17.82 -8.02 -5.58
N ALA A 85 -18.49 -8.21 -6.71
CA ALA A 85 -18.82 -7.11 -7.62
C ALA A 85 -19.75 -6.08 -6.98
N LEU A 86 -20.77 -6.53 -6.23
CA LEU A 86 -21.65 -5.66 -5.45
C LEU A 86 -20.87 -4.88 -4.38
N LEU A 87 -19.91 -5.54 -3.72
CA LEU A 87 -19.05 -4.91 -2.72
C LEU A 87 -18.12 -3.85 -3.34
N ILE A 88 -17.48 -4.15 -4.47
CA ILE A 88 -16.57 -3.23 -5.18
C ILE A 88 -17.31 -1.98 -5.66
N LEU A 89 -18.54 -2.12 -6.14
CA LEU A 89 -19.35 -1.00 -6.62
C LEU A 89 -20.16 -0.31 -5.51
N ASP A 90 -19.97 -0.70 -4.25
CA ASP A 90 -20.67 -0.12 -3.10
C ASP A 90 -22.19 -0.16 -3.28
N ILE A 91 -22.72 -1.34 -3.62
CA ILE A 91 -24.16 -1.59 -3.76
C ILE A 91 -24.63 -2.34 -2.51
N PRO A 92 -25.34 -1.66 -1.58
CA PRO A 92 -25.82 -2.32 -0.38
C PRO A 92 -26.96 -3.29 -0.70
N PRO A 93 -27.23 -4.29 0.16
CA PRO A 93 -28.27 -5.30 -0.04
C PRO A 93 -29.66 -4.72 -0.33
N GLU A 94 -29.98 -3.61 0.33
CA GLU A 94 -31.24 -2.88 0.19
C GLU A 94 -31.48 -2.38 -1.25
N ASN A 95 -30.41 -2.01 -1.94
CA ASN A 95 -30.48 -1.47 -3.30
C ASN A 95 -30.47 -2.56 -4.38
N ILE A 96 -30.17 -3.82 -4.03
CA ILE A 96 -30.14 -4.92 -5.00
C ILE A 96 -31.53 -5.14 -5.61
N VAL A 97 -32.59 -4.98 -4.82
CA VAL A 97 -33.99 -5.16 -5.27
C VAL A 97 -34.38 -4.16 -6.37
N HIS A 98 -33.72 -3.00 -6.39
CA HIS A 98 -34.00 -1.91 -7.33
C HIS A 98 -32.85 -1.67 -8.31
N LEU A 99 -31.98 -2.66 -8.50
CA LEU A 99 -30.81 -2.53 -9.34
C LEU A 99 -31.21 -2.46 -10.83
N ASP A 100 -31.05 -1.28 -11.41
CA ASP A 100 -31.27 -0.97 -12.82
C ASP A 100 -29.93 -0.71 -13.54
N GLU A 101 -29.91 -0.83 -14.87
CA GLU A 101 -28.70 -0.62 -15.68
C GLU A 101 -28.16 0.82 -15.54
N GLU A 102 -29.06 1.80 -15.42
CA GLU A 102 -28.69 3.20 -15.19
C GLU A 102 -27.98 3.39 -13.84
N MET A 103 -28.48 2.73 -12.79
CA MET A 103 -27.89 2.77 -11.45
C MET A 103 -26.50 2.13 -11.46
N LEU A 104 -26.36 0.98 -12.12
CA LEU A 104 -25.07 0.31 -12.27
C LEU A 104 -24.06 1.21 -13.00
N LYS A 105 -24.48 1.84 -14.11
CA LYS A 105 -23.64 2.76 -14.88
C LYS A 105 -23.20 3.96 -14.05
N LYS A 106 -24.09 4.50 -13.22
CA LYS A 106 -23.78 5.62 -12.30
C LYS A 106 -22.77 5.21 -11.23
N LYS A 107 -22.97 4.05 -10.57
CA LYS A 107 -22.05 3.53 -9.55
C LYS A 107 -20.68 3.21 -10.13
N HIS A 108 -20.63 2.54 -11.28
CA HIS A 108 -19.38 2.27 -12.01
C HIS A 108 -18.63 3.54 -12.39
N ARG A 109 -19.31 4.55 -12.95
CA ARG A 109 -18.68 5.84 -13.30
C ARG A 109 -18.07 6.52 -12.08
N ASN A 110 -18.77 6.51 -10.95
CA ASN A 110 -18.27 7.10 -9.71
C ASN A 110 -17.03 6.35 -9.20
N ALA A 111 -17.07 5.02 -9.20
CA ALA A 111 -15.94 4.19 -8.77
C ALA A 111 -14.69 4.41 -9.65
N ILE A 112 -14.85 4.45 -10.98
CA ILE A 112 -13.73 4.72 -11.90
C ILE A 112 -13.21 6.15 -11.75
N PHE A 113 -14.09 7.15 -11.58
CA PHE A 113 -13.67 8.53 -11.41
C PHE A 113 -12.73 8.72 -10.20
N ASN A 114 -13.05 8.06 -9.09
CA ASN A 114 -12.25 8.12 -7.85
C ASN A 114 -10.95 7.30 -7.95
N ASN A 115 -10.92 6.24 -8.78
CA ASN A 115 -9.81 5.30 -8.86
C ASN A 115 -9.06 5.35 -10.20
N HIS A 116 -9.22 6.43 -10.98
CA HIS A 116 -8.66 6.55 -12.31
C HIS A 116 -7.12 6.50 -12.28
N SER A 117 -6.51 5.66 -13.12
CA SER A 117 -5.04 5.49 -13.18
C SER A 117 -4.31 6.81 -13.41
N ASP A 118 -4.81 7.60 -14.36
CA ASP A 118 -4.20 8.88 -14.76
C ASP A 118 -4.29 9.96 -13.67
N LYS A 119 -5.09 9.73 -12.61
CA LYS A 119 -5.20 10.60 -11.43
C LYS A 119 -4.44 10.04 -10.21
N GLY A 120 -3.54 9.08 -10.43
CA GLY A 120 -2.80 8.41 -9.36
C GLY A 120 -3.51 7.20 -8.77
N GLY A 121 -4.61 6.73 -9.38
CA GLY A 121 -5.26 5.47 -9.02
C GLY A 121 -4.46 4.25 -9.47
N SER A 122 -4.77 3.08 -8.91
CA SER A 122 -4.14 1.82 -9.32
C SER A 122 -4.78 1.29 -10.61
N PRO A 123 -3.98 1.00 -11.68
CA PRO A 123 -4.49 0.35 -12.89
C PRO A 123 -5.18 -0.98 -12.61
N TYR A 124 -4.65 -1.74 -11.64
CA TYR A 124 -5.21 -3.03 -11.23
C TYR A 124 -6.59 -2.85 -10.57
N LEU A 125 -6.76 -1.81 -9.75
CA LEU A 125 -8.05 -1.51 -9.12
C LEU A 125 -9.09 -1.06 -10.16
N ALA A 126 -8.69 -0.22 -11.11
CA ALA A 126 -9.56 0.18 -12.23
C ALA A 126 -10.00 -1.03 -13.07
N MET A 127 -9.08 -1.97 -13.34
CA MET A 127 -9.41 -3.24 -13.99
C MET A 127 -10.44 -4.05 -13.19
N LYS A 128 -10.27 -4.16 -11.86
CA LYS A 128 -11.22 -4.88 -10.98
C LYS A 128 -12.60 -4.23 -10.94
N ILE A 129 -12.67 -2.91 -10.94
CA ILE A 129 -13.94 -2.16 -11.05
C ILE A 129 -14.65 -2.45 -12.39
N ASN A 130 -13.90 -2.52 -13.48
CA ASN A 130 -14.44 -2.89 -14.79
C ASN A 130 -14.92 -4.34 -14.83
N GLU A 131 -14.17 -5.27 -14.22
CA GLU A 131 -14.56 -6.68 -14.08
C GLU A 131 -15.88 -6.80 -13.29
N ALA A 132 -16.01 -6.09 -12.17
CA ALA A 132 -17.23 -6.06 -11.36
C ALA A 132 -18.46 -5.59 -12.17
N ARG A 133 -18.32 -4.53 -12.96
CA ARG A 133 -19.40 -4.06 -13.86
C ARG A 133 -19.82 -5.15 -14.85
N ASN A 134 -18.85 -5.84 -15.45
CA ASN A 134 -19.11 -6.87 -16.46
C ASN A 134 -19.76 -8.13 -15.88
N VAL A 135 -19.50 -8.45 -14.61
CA VAL A 135 -20.21 -9.53 -13.92
C VAL A 135 -21.66 -9.14 -13.69
N LEU A 136 -21.92 -7.96 -13.14
CA LEU A 136 -23.28 -7.53 -12.81
C LEU A 136 -24.16 -7.28 -14.03
N ILE A 137 -23.62 -6.73 -15.12
CA ILE A 137 -24.41 -6.52 -16.36
C ILE A 137 -24.95 -7.81 -16.97
N ASN A 138 -24.22 -8.92 -16.76
CA ASN A 138 -24.61 -10.25 -17.22
C ASN A 138 -25.40 -11.04 -16.17
N SER A 139 -25.53 -10.51 -14.94
CA SER A 139 -26.26 -11.13 -13.84
C SER A 139 -27.77 -11.01 -14.04
N VAL A 140 -28.49 -11.97 -13.46
CA VAL A 140 -29.95 -12.01 -13.42
C VAL A 140 -30.53 -10.95 -12.47
N MET A 141 -29.70 -10.33 -11.63
CA MET A 141 -30.13 -9.33 -10.63
C MET A 141 -30.55 -8.00 -11.24
N ILE A 142 -30.10 -7.69 -12.46
CA ILE A 142 -30.43 -6.42 -13.11
C ILE A 142 -31.75 -6.53 -13.83
N LYS A 143 -32.65 -5.60 -13.52
CA LYS A 143 -33.89 -5.45 -14.26
C LYS A 143 -33.58 -4.83 -15.64
N LYS A 144 -33.56 -5.64 -16.68
CA LYS A 144 -33.51 -5.14 -18.07
C LYS A 144 -34.87 -4.52 -18.39
N ARG A 145 -34.90 -3.20 -18.55
CA ARG A 145 -36.11 -2.45 -18.89
C ARG A 145 -36.16 -2.14 -20.38
#